data_AF-A0A9W4LAI0-F1
#
_entry.id   AF-A0A9W4LAI0-F1
#
_cell.length_a   1.000
_cell.length_b   1.000
_cell.length_c   1.000
_cell.angle_alpha   90.00
_cell.angle_beta   90.00
_cell.angle_gamma   90.00
#
_symmetry.space_group_name_H-M   'P 1'
#
loop_
_entity.id
_entity.type
_entity.pdbx_description
1 polymer ?
#
loop_
_entity_poly.entity_id
_entity_poly.type
_entity_poly.pdbx_seq_one_letter_code
_entity_poly.pdbx_strand_id
1 'polypeptide(L)'
;MNSHELVENRKMKVLLFGFIDMNSMDGSAVFLSSLASTIALDSNIEVDLLLASPVKRDILIQPLEKFDNITILNPFADPFFEANDDEWVKKGVIDFDIAEMLISHYWSQKGYDWLFVRSIETVEKIAKHKHIIKNTLVYATGLTHIGQDVNKEKFESIKNIYDQCAYFLCQTEEMCEFVIEILNLNKEKNKVSLLTPMIPNVESAERQTRLKNKLVYTGKFDPDWKTIPIITAFKELKREIPNLSLDVAGDKFKWVKDDSQFKEEAAYLLKNTDGLTWYGALTRENAQQLIVNSDIGITWRSVEMDSSLELSTKLLEYGILRKAVIMNPTEMHIKLFGEDYPLYAVTEKDFRDAVKLALCNKDIYEFAAQRMYQVSRQFLFSEAIKKLQGLLWSKRITDYVNESADMFYIDEDDFDELNKHTPSKKVKKLPAEFNVDEVFTYIVKNIPEEIKRVEKLFKLSGYGQIISAEKAGCYTFFHIHKSYGNFEQNFQNNMPYVKTIGFETYGNPKLKPKDVEISMKERVIVDNKNNEIKVKNKELVKEVKQLKKLNTVQLKQITKLEKQNLALGRKYDSLSKSKMGKMTFKYWDLRKRLNF
;
A
#
# COMPACT_ATOMS: atom_id res chain seq x y z
N MET A 1 14.84 28.73 -19.67
CA MET A 1 13.89 28.20 -18.69
C MET A 1 14.45 28.52 -17.32
N ASN A 2 13.71 29.07 -16.36
CA ASN A 2 14.15 29.15 -14.95
C ASN A 2 13.54 27.98 -14.13
N SER A 3 13.96 27.76 -12.88
CA SER A 3 13.48 26.60 -12.09
C SER A 3 12.00 26.73 -11.68
N HIS A 4 11.47 27.95 -11.62
CA HIS A 4 10.03 28.22 -11.51
C HIS A 4 9.26 27.70 -12.75
N GLU A 5 9.77 27.93 -13.97
CA GLU A 5 9.20 27.41 -15.22
C GLU A 5 9.32 25.88 -15.34
N LEU A 6 10.31 25.26 -14.69
CA LEU A 6 10.49 23.80 -14.68
C LEU A 6 9.34 23.02 -14.03
N VAL A 7 8.53 23.71 -13.22
CA VAL A 7 7.52 23.12 -12.35
C VAL A 7 6.16 23.74 -12.62
N GLU A 8 6.09 25.07 -12.74
CA GLU A 8 4.82 25.78 -12.95
C GLU A 8 4.37 25.79 -14.42
N ASN A 9 5.28 25.84 -15.40
CA ASN A 9 4.85 25.94 -16.81
C ASN A 9 4.27 24.63 -17.36
N ARG A 10 4.57 23.49 -16.73
CA ARG A 10 4.00 22.19 -17.11
C ARG A 10 4.19 21.14 -16.02
N LYS A 11 3.10 20.66 -15.42
CA LYS A 11 3.12 19.47 -14.57
C LYS A 11 3.72 18.27 -15.30
N MET A 12 4.42 17.40 -14.57
CA MET A 12 4.90 16.14 -15.13
C MET A 12 3.71 15.25 -15.47
N LYS A 13 3.69 14.66 -16.66
CA LYS A 13 2.58 13.79 -17.08
C LYS A 13 3.03 12.35 -17.16
N VAL A 14 2.34 11.48 -16.45
CA VAL A 14 2.59 10.03 -16.43
C VAL A 14 1.41 9.32 -17.09
N LEU A 15 1.68 8.55 -18.14
CA LEU A 15 0.74 7.56 -18.64
C LEU A 15 0.98 6.26 -17.89
N LEU A 16 -0.04 5.78 -17.17
CA LEU A 16 0.01 4.55 -16.40
C LEU A 16 -0.85 3.49 -17.10
N PHE A 17 -0.24 2.36 -17.43
CA PHE A 17 -0.92 1.22 -18.05
C PHE A 17 -0.55 -0.09 -17.38
N GLY A 18 -1.53 -0.96 -17.22
CA GLY A 18 -1.33 -2.36 -16.90
C GLY A 18 -2.30 -3.19 -17.72
N PHE A 19 -1.83 -4.30 -18.28
CA PHE A 19 -2.69 -5.23 -19.02
C PHE A 19 -3.54 -6.05 -18.03
N ILE A 20 -4.44 -5.37 -17.32
CA ILE A 20 -5.12 -5.86 -16.12
C ILE A 20 -6.59 -5.44 -16.15
N ASP A 21 -7.47 -6.37 -15.80
CA ASP A 21 -8.89 -6.10 -15.60
C ASP A 21 -9.14 -5.40 -14.25
N MET A 22 -9.46 -4.10 -14.29
CA MET A 22 -9.75 -3.29 -13.11
C MET A 22 -11.09 -3.62 -12.45
N ASN A 23 -11.90 -4.51 -13.05
CA ASN A 23 -13.14 -5.01 -12.45
C ASN A 23 -12.91 -6.16 -11.45
N SER A 24 -11.69 -6.71 -11.42
CA SER A 24 -11.29 -7.84 -10.57
C SER A 24 -10.64 -7.35 -9.27
N MET A 25 -11.09 -7.87 -8.13
CA MET A 25 -10.45 -7.62 -6.82
C MET A 25 -9.22 -8.52 -6.66
N ASP A 26 -8.12 -8.17 -7.33
CA ASP A 26 -6.86 -8.89 -7.25
C ASP A 26 -5.64 -7.99 -6.96
N GLY A 27 -4.52 -8.63 -6.62
CA GLY A 27 -3.28 -7.92 -6.27
C GLY A 27 -2.74 -7.04 -7.39
N SER A 28 -2.95 -7.40 -8.65
CA SER A 28 -2.53 -6.63 -9.83
C SER A 28 -3.35 -5.35 -10.02
N ALA A 29 -4.67 -5.43 -9.91
CA ALA A 29 -5.55 -4.29 -10.05
C ALA A 29 -5.44 -3.34 -8.83
N VAL A 30 -5.32 -3.90 -7.62
CA VAL A 30 -5.01 -3.12 -6.40
C VAL A 30 -3.67 -2.41 -6.52
N PHE A 31 -2.65 -3.06 -7.10
CA PHE A 31 -1.36 -2.43 -7.35
C PHE A 31 -1.50 -1.22 -8.28
N LEU A 32 -2.24 -1.34 -9.38
CA LEU A 32 -2.37 -0.26 -10.36
C LEU A 32 -3.07 0.97 -9.74
N SER A 33 -4.15 0.73 -9.00
CA SER A 33 -4.84 1.77 -8.22
C SER A 33 -3.95 2.40 -7.13
N SER A 34 -3.16 1.57 -6.43
CA SER A 34 -2.24 2.04 -5.39
C SER A 34 -1.07 2.87 -5.95
N LEU A 35 -0.53 2.46 -7.11
CA LEU A 35 0.53 3.20 -7.80
C LEU A 35 0.03 4.55 -8.31
N ALA A 36 -1.15 4.58 -8.94
CA ALA A 36 -1.79 5.82 -9.37
C ALA A 36 -1.96 6.79 -8.19
N SER A 37 -2.55 6.30 -7.09
CA SER A 37 -2.75 7.07 -5.86
C SER A 37 -1.43 7.56 -5.25
N THR A 38 -0.38 6.75 -5.29
CA THR A 38 0.94 7.08 -4.73
C THR A 38 1.62 8.18 -5.53
N ILE A 39 1.64 8.06 -6.86
CA ILE A 39 2.22 9.09 -7.75
C ILE A 39 1.45 10.41 -7.61
N ALA A 40 0.12 10.34 -7.51
CA ALA A 40 -0.75 11.50 -7.37
C ALA A 40 -0.57 12.27 -6.05
N LEU A 41 0.14 11.72 -5.04
CA LEU A 41 0.50 12.49 -3.84
C LEU A 41 1.46 13.65 -4.14
N ASP A 42 2.17 13.62 -5.27
CA ASP A 42 2.90 14.77 -5.78
C ASP A 42 1.98 15.62 -6.66
N SER A 43 1.57 16.79 -6.17
CA SER A 43 0.64 17.71 -6.85
C SER A 43 1.17 18.24 -8.19
N ASN A 44 2.48 18.10 -8.43
CA ASN A 44 3.15 18.52 -9.67
C ASN A 44 3.20 17.40 -10.71
N ILE A 45 2.59 16.25 -10.42
CA ILE A 45 2.46 15.12 -11.33
C ILE A 45 0.99 14.89 -11.65
N GLU A 46 0.66 14.80 -12.94
CA GLU A 46 -0.62 14.35 -13.47
C GLU A 46 -0.49 12.90 -13.91
N VAL A 47 -1.48 12.07 -13.55
CA VAL A 47 -1.50 10.65 -13.86
C VAL A 47 -2.70 10.35 -14.74
N ASP A 48 -2.45 9.86 -15.94
CA ASP A 48 -3.47 9.30 -16.80
C ASP A 48 -3.43 7.78 -16.70
N LEU A 49 -4.45 7.17 -16.10
CA LEU A 49 -4.59 5.72 -15.99
C LEU A 49 -5.38 5.18 -17.19
N LEU A 50 -4.71 4.47 -18.08
CA LEU A 50 -5.31 3.82 -19.24
C LEU A 50 -5.88 2.44 -18.89
N LEU A 51 -7.18 2.26 -19.13
CA LEU A 51 -7.88 1.01 -18.84
C LEU A 51 -7.71 -0.02 -19.96
N ALA A 52 -7.44 -1.28 -19.58
CA ALA A 52 -7.39 -2.41 -20.50
C ALA A 52 -8.74 -3.13 -20.67
N SER A 53 -9.78 -2.71 -19.97
CA SER A 53 -11.12 -3.31 -20.01
C SER A 53 -12.21 -2.26 -19.73
N PRO A 54 -13.44 -2.45 -20.21
CA PRO A 54 -14.54 -1.56 -19.92
C PRO A 54 -14.91 -1.62 -18.44
N VAL A 55 -15.36 -0.49 -17.88
CA VAL A 55 -15.77 -0.40 -16.47
C VAL A 55 -17.12 -1.08 -16.28
N LYS A 56 -17.13 -2.19 -15.52
CA LYS A 56 -18.31 -2.94 -15.05
C LYS A 56 -18.47 -2.84 -13.53
N ARG A 57 -17.35 -2.69 -12.82
CA ARG A 57 -17.24 -2.46 -11.37
C ARG A 57 -16.23 -1.34 -11.16
N ASP A 58 -16.57 -0.39 -10.30
CA ASP A 58 -15.78 0.81 -10.04
C ASP A 58 -15.05 0.79 -8.69
N ILE A 59 -15.13 -0.31 -7.92
CA ILE A 59 -14.54 -0.40 -6.57
C ILE A 59 -13.06 0.03 -6.49
N LEU A 60 -12.27 -0.22 -7.56
CA LEU A 60 -10.86 0.16 -7.63
C LEU A 60 -10.60 1.49 -8.36
N ILE A 61 -11.61 2.03 -9.03
CA ILE A 61 -11.57 3.27 -9.82
C ILE A 61 -12.11 4.43 -8.98
N GLN A 62 -13.25 4.26 -8.31
CA GLN A 62 -13.89 5.25 -7.46
C GLN A 62 -12.96 5.89 -6.41
N PRO A 63 -12.02 5.16 -5.76
CA PRO A 63 -11.06 5.80 -4.86
C PRO A 63 -10.12 6.79 -5.55
N LEU A 64 -9.85 6.60 -6.85
CA LEU A 64 -8.97 7.45 -7.66
C LEU A 64 -9.64 8.77 -8.04
N GLU A 65 -10.97 8.80 -8.13
CA GLU A 65 -11.75 10.02 -8.42
C GLU A 65 -11.61 11.10 -7.33
N LYS A 66 -11.05 10.75 -6.16
CA LYS A 66 -10.75 11.68 -5.07
C LYS A 66 -9.50 12.54 -5.33
N PHE A 67 -8.72 12.22 -6.37
CA PHE A 67 -7.49 12.93 -6.71
C PHE A 67 -7.73 13.85 -7.91
N ASP A 68 -7.48 15.14 -7.72
CA ASP A 68 -7.67 16.16 -8.79
C ASP A 68 -6.68 16.01 -9.95
N ASN A 69 -5.58 15.28 -9.74
CA ASN A 69 -4.49 15.07 -10.70
C ASN A 69 -4.46 13.63 -11.25
N ILE A 70 -5.56 12.87 -11.15
CA ILE A 70 -5.73 11.58 -11.83
C ILE A 70 -6.83 11.68 -12.88
N THR A 71 -6.53 11.28 -14.13
CA THR A 71 -7.52 11.09 -15.19
C THR A 71 -7.65 9.61 -15.50
N ILE A 72 -8.87 9.09 -15.58
CA ILE A 72 -9.12 7.72 -16.07
C ILE A 72 -9.38 7.79 -17.58
N LEU A 73 -8.52 7.14 -18.37
CA LEU A 73 -8.69 7.00 -19.81
C LEU A 73 -9.41 5.67 -20.09
N ASN A 74 -10.68 5.78 -20.47
CA ASN A 74 -11.50 4.64 -20.86
C ASN A 74 -11.62 4.57 -22.39
N PRO A 75 -10.80 3.77 -23.08
CA PRO A 75 -10.81 3.71 -24.53
C PRO A 75 -12.10 3.12 -25.10
N PHE A 76 -12.90 2.43 -24.28
CA PHE A 76 -14.19 1.86 -24.66
C PHE A 76 -15.35 2.86 -24.62
N ALA A 77 -15.10 4.07 -24.12
CA ALA A 77 -16.05 5.19 -24.10
C ALA A 77 -15.42 6.46 -24.72
N ASP A 78 -14.31 6.30 -25.44
CA ASP A 78 -13.64 7.39 -26.13
C ASP A 78 -14.26 7.55 -27.52
N PRO A 79 -14.81 8.74 -27.87
CA PRO A 79 -15.46 8.97 -29.15
C PRO A 79 -14.58 8.67 -30.36
N PHE A 80 -13.25 8.78 -30.22
CA PHE A 80 -12.33 8.45 -31.31
C PHE A 80 -12.40 6.96 -31.69
N PHE A 81 -12.47 6.07 -30.70
CA PHE A 81 -12.53 4.62 -30.93
C PHE A 81 -13.96 4.13 -31.16
N GLU A 82 -14.96 4.74 -30.52
CA GLU A 82 -16.38 4.44 -30.80
C GLU A 82 -16.76 4.73 -32.25
N ALA A 83 -16.24 5.82 -32.83
CA ALA A 83 -16.53 6.19 -34.21
C ALA A 83 -15.93 5.24 -35.25
N ASN A 84 -14.86 4.53 -34.92
CA ASN A 84 -14.19 3.59 -35.84
C ASN A 84 -14.89 2.22 -35.91
N ASP A 85 -15.89 1.97 -35.05
CA ASP A 85 -16.70 0.75 -35.02
C ASP A 85 -15.89 -0.55 -34.83
N ASP A 86 -14.71 -0.43 -34.22
CA ASP A 86 -13.73 -1.50 -34.03
C ASP A 86 -14.30 -2.68 -33.21
N GLU A 87 -13.95 -3.90 -33.61
CA GLU A 87 -14.48 -5.12 -32.98
C GLU A 87 -14.06 -5.26 -31.51
N TRP A 88 -12.84 -4.83 -31.17
CA TRP A 88 -12.30 -4.90 -29.81
C TRP A 88 -13.06 -3.97 -28.84
N VAL A 89 -13.55 -2.82 -29.32
CA VAL A 89 -14.38 -1.88 -28.53
C VAL A 89 -15.69 -2.55 -28.18
N LYS A 90 -16.38 -3.12 -29.17
CA LYS A 90 -17.67 -3.81 -29.00
C LYS A 90 -17.57 -5.03 -28.08
N LYS A 91 -16.49 -5.81 -28.23
CA LYS A 91 -16.25 -7.01 -27.42
C LYS A 91 -15.77 -6.68 -26.01
N GLY A 92 -15.20 -5.49 -25.80
CA GLY A 92 -14.60 -5.12 -24.52
C GLY A 92 -13.35 -5.92 -24.17
N VAL A 93 -12.61 -6.38 -25.19
CA VAL A 93 -11.42 -7.24 -25.06
C VAL A 93 -10.34 -6.71 -25.98
N ILE A 94 -9.16 -6.45 -25.41
CA ILE A 94 -7.97 -6.04 -26.16
C ILE A 94 -6.91 -7.14 -26.10
N ASP A 95 -5.99 -7.13 -27.07
CA ASP A 95 -4.74 -7.87 -27.05
C ASP A 95 -3.55 -6.90 -26.89
N PHE A 96 -2.32 -7.43 -26.94
CA PHE A 96 -1.11 -6.63 -26.77
C PHE A 96 -0.86 -5.65 -27.93
N ASP A 97 -1.33 -5.95 -29.15
CA ASP A 97 -1.19 -5.06 -30.30
C ASP A 97 -2.15 -3.86 -30.17
N ILE A 98 -3.38 -4.10 -29.72
CA ILE A 98 -4.35 -3.03 -29.40
C ILE A 98 -3.85 -2.19 -28.21
N ALA A 99 -3.30 -2.82 -27.17
CA ALA A 99 -2.74 -2.10 -26.03
C ALA A 99 -1.61 -1.15 -26.46
N GLU A 100 -0.70 -1.60 -27.34
CA GLU A 100 0.33 -0.75 -27.93
C GLU A 100 -0.28 0.41 -28.73
N MET A 101 -1.23 0.14 -29.62
CA MET A 101 -1.94 1.16 -30.41
C MET A 101 -2.55 2.25 -29.51
N LEU A 102 -3.24 1.85 -28.42
CA LEU A 102 -3.87 2.77 -27.47
C LEU A 102 -2.82 3.63 -26.75
N ILE A 103 -1.73 3.02 -26.28
CA ILE A 103 -0.62 3.75 -25.65
C ILE A 103 -0.03 4.77 -26.62
N SER A 104 0.27 4.35 -27.85
CA SER A 104 0.84 5.21 -28.91
C SER A 104 -0.09 6.38 -29.25
N HIS A 105 -1.40 6.12 -29.36
CA HIS A 105 -2.43 7.12 -29.60
C HIS A 105 -2.41 8.21 -28.52
N TYR A 106 -2.61 7.84 -27.25
CA TYR A 106 -2.62 8.83 -26.17
C TYR A 106 -1.26 9.51 -25.99
N TRP A 107 -0.16 8.77 -26.19
CA TRP A 107 1.20 9.31 -26.10
C TRP A 107 1.43 10.47 -27.04
N SER A 108 0.98 10.33 -28.29
CA SER A 108 1.14 11.36 -29.33
C SER A 108 0.37 12.66 -29.03
N GLN A 109 -0.69 12.61 -28.22
CA GLN A 109 -1.59 13.74 -28.02
C GLN A 109 -1.24 14.60 -26.80
N LYS A 110 -0.77 13.97 -25.73
CA LYS A 110 -0.73 14.61 -24.40
C LYS A 110 0.67 14.99 -23.91
N GLY A 111 1.70 14.58 -24.65
CA GLY A 111 3.10 14.83 -24.29
C GLY A 111 3.41 14.26 -22.91
N TYR A 112 3.46 12.95 -22.76
CA TYR A 112 3.86 12.36 -21.48
C TYR A 112 5.38 12.45 -21.29
N ASP A 113 5.78 12.60 -20.03
CA ASP A 113 7.18 12.51 -19.61
C ASP A 113 7.56 11.05 -19.35
N TRP A 114 6.61 10.26 -18.82
CA TRP A 114 6.83 8.86 -18.46
C TRP A 114 5.68 7.97 -18.88
N LEU A 115 6.02 6.76 -19.31
CA LEU A 115 5.11 5.63 -19.46
C LEU A 115 5.42 4.61 -18.37
N PHE A 116 4.50 4.38 -17.44
CA PHE A 116 4.57 3.26 -16.52
C PHE A 116 3.80 2.08 -17.10
N VAL A 117 4.45 0.93 -17.29
CA VAL A 117 3.79 -0.28 -17.82
C VAL A 117 4.02 -1.47 -16.92
N ARG A 118 2.91 -2.13 -16.56
CA ARG A 118 2.89 -3.47 -15.95
C ARG A 118 2.39 -4.52 -16.94
N SER A 119 3.27 -4.95 -17.84
CA SER A 119 3.15 -6.11 -18.73
C SER A 119 4.38 -6.17 -19.62
N ILE A 120 5.17 -7.25 -19.54
CA ILE A 120 6.35 -7.42 -20.41
C ILE A 120 5.91 -7.53 -21.87
N GLU A 121 4.86 -8.29 -22.14
CA GLU A 121 4.31 -8.56 -23.47
C GLU A 121 3.85 -7.28 -24.17
N THR A 122 3.23 -6.36 -23.43
CA THR A 122 2.87 -5.05 -23.98
C THR A 122 4.13 -4.24 -24.31
N VAL A 123 5.15 -4.27 -23.45
CA VAL A 123 6.41 -3.53 -23.69
C VAL A 123 7.18 -4.08 -24.88
N GLU A 124 7.14 -5.40 -25.14
CA GLU A 124 7.70 -6.00 -26.37
C GLU A 124 7.12 -5.34 -27.62
N LYS A 125 5.80 -5.09 -27.64
CA LYS A 125 5.14 -4.39 -28.75
C LYS A 125 5.53 -2.91 -28.83
N ILE A 126 5.67 -2.25 -27.68
CA ILE A 126 6.10 -0.83 -27.60
C ILE A 126 7.55 -0.64 -28.02
N ALA A 127 8.42 -1.66 -27.97
CA ALA A 127 9.84 -1.54 -28.28
C ALA A 127 10.15 -1.03 -29.69
N LYS A 128 9.20 -1.14 -30.63
CA LYS A 128 9.31 -0.53 -31.97
C LYS A 128 9.23 1.01 -31.94
N HIS A 129 8.62 1.60 -30.91
CA HIS A 129 8.50 3.04 -30.69
C HIS A 129 9.63 3.58 -29.80
N LYS A 130 10.80 3.84 -30.41
CA LYS A 130 11.99 4.33 -29.68
C LYS A 130 11.76 5.58 -28.84
N HIS A 131 10.86 6.48 -29.29
CA HIS A 131 10.53 7.70 -28.58
C HIS A 131 9.65 7.47 -27.33
N ILE A 132 8.97 6.32 -27.24
CA ILE A 132 8.16 5.90 -26.09
C ILE A 132 9.03 5.06 -25.15
N ILE A 133 9.65 3.97 -25.63
CA ILE A 133 10.36 3.01 -24.77
C ILE A 133 11.50 3.64 -23.95
N LYS A 134 12.21 4.63 -24.51
CA LYS A 134 13.26 5.38 -23.79
C LYS A 134 12.74 6.20 -22.60
N ASN A 135 11.42 6.35 -22.48
CA ASN A 135 10.67 7.01 -21.41
C ASN A 135 9.76 5.99 -20.68
N THR A 136 9.98 4.69 -20.83
CA THR A 136 9.17 3.65 -20.19
C THR A 136 9.82 3.11 -18.92
N LEU A 137 9.04 3.09 -17.84
CA LEU A 137 9.32 2.37 -16.61
C LEU A 137 8.56 1.05 -16.64
N VAL A 138 9.32 -0.05 -16.71
CA VAL A 138 8.78 -1.39 -16.87
C VAL A 138 8.71 -2.04 -15.49
N TYR A 139 7.51 -2.34 -14.98
CA TYR A 139 7.38 -3.15 -13.79
C TYR A 139 7.54 -4.62 -14.16
N ALA A 140 8.59 -5.25 -13.65
CA ALA A 140 8.95 -6.63 -13.95
C ALA A 140 7.83 -7.60 -13.53
N THR A 141 7.10 -8.15 -14.49
CA THR A 141 6.12 -9.22 -14.25
C THR A 141 6.69 -10.55 -14.72
N GLY A 142 6.60 -11.58 -13.87
CA GLY A 142 7.00 -12.94 -14.24
C GLY A 142 8.47 -13.28 -14.05
N LEU A 143 9.19 -12.56 -13.17
CA LEU A 143 10.48 -12.93 -12.56
C LEU A 143 10.32 -12.94 -11.03
N THR A 144 9.45 -13.84 -10.53
CA THR A 144 8.85 -13.70 -9.19
C THR A 144 9.38 -14.67 -8.15
N HIS A 145 10.24 -15.62 -8.54
CA HIS A 145 10.79 -16.61 -7.62
C HIS A 145 12.23 -17.00 -7.98
N ILE A 146 13.01 -17.33 -6.95
CA ILE A 146 14.37 -17.85 -7.11
C ILE A 146 14.31 -19.23 -7.79
N GLY A 147 15.23 -19.49 -8.72
CA GLY A 147 15.30 -20.75 -9.45
C GLY A 147 14.24 -20.90 -10.55
N GLN A 148 13.55 -19.81 -10.91
CA GLN A 148 12.61 -19.80 -12.02
C GLN A 148 13.33 -20.15 -13.34
N ASP A 149 12.81 -21.15 -14.05
CA ASP A 149 13.24 -21.44 -15.42
C ASP A 149 12.78 -20.32 -16.36
N VAL A 150 13.72 -19.49 -16.78
CA VAL A 150 13.53 -18.52 -17.86
C VAL A 150 14.12 -19.14 -19.11
N ASN A 151 13.26 -19.50 -20.07
CA ASN A 151 13.75 -20.00 -21.36
C ASN A 151 14.57 -18.92 -22.09
N LYS A 152 15.43 -19.35 -23.02
CA LYS A 152 16.36 -18.43 -23.72
C LYS A 152 15.63 -17.29 -24.44
N GLU A 153 14.49 -17.57 -25.05
CA GLU A 153 13.71 -16.56 -25.79
C GLU A 153 13.16 -15.47 -24.86
N LYS A 154 12.56 -15.85 -23.73
CA LYS A 154 12.05 -14.91 -22.73
C LYS A 154 13.19 -14.11 -22.10
N PHE A 155 14.33 -14.74 -21.87
CA PHE A 155 15.53 -14.07 -21.38
C PHE A 155 16.01 -12.97 -22.35
N GLU A 156 16.18 -13.32 -23.63
CA GLU A 156 16.60 -12.38 -24.67
C GLU A 156 15.60 -11.22 -24.82
N SER A 157 14.31 -11.52 -24.74
CA SER A 157 13.26 -10.49 -24.78
C SER A 157 13.37 -9.51 -23.61
N ILE A 158 13.47 -10.01 -22.37
CA ILE A 158 13.60 -9.16 -21.17
C ILE A 158 14.87 -8.31 -21.25
N LYS A 159 16.00 -8.89 -21.71
CA LYS A 159 17.25 -8.15 -21.88
C LYS A 159 17.12 -7.04 -22.93
N ASN A 160 16.49 -7.34 -24.06
CA ASN A 160 16.21 -6.35 -25.11
C ASN A 160 15.31 -5.20 -24.62
N ILE A 161 14.31 -5.49 -23.77
CA ILE A 161 13.49 -4.47 -23.12
C ILE A 161 14.34 -3.62 -22.17
N TYR A 162 15.12 -4.27 -21.30
CA TYR A 162 15.99 -3.60 -20.34
C TYR A 162 16.93 -2.60 -21.02
N ASP A 163 17.57 -2.99 -22.12
CA ASP A 163 18.53 -2.15 -22.84
C ASP A 163 17.89 -0.85 -23.37
N GLN A 164 16.61 -0.90 -23.74
CA GLN A 164 15.89 0.19 -24.38
C GLN A 164 15.04 1.03 -23.42
N CYS A 165 14.57 0.44 -22.32
CA CYS A 165 13.72 1.09 -21.34
C CYS A 165 14.48 2.18 -20.55
N ALA A 166 13.73 3.06 -19.89
CA ALA A 166 14.32 4.02 -18.96
C ALA A 166 14.70 3.33 -17.64
N TYR A 167 13.77 2.54 -17.10
CA TYR A 167 13.92 1.85 -15.82
C TYR A 167 13.26 0.48 -15.85
N PHE A 168 13.88 -0.47 -15.16
CA PHE A 168 13.33 -1.79 -14.91
C PHE A 168 13.03 -1.93 -13.42
N LEU A 169 11.75 -1.90 -13.06
CA LEU A 169 11.30 -1.77 -11.69
C LEU A 169 11.00 -3.13 -11.06
N CYS A 170 11.56 -3.33 -9.87
CA CYS A 170 11.41 -4.54 -9.07
C CYS A 170 10.83 -4.23 -7.69
N GLN A 171 10.09 -5.16 -7.10
CA GLN A 171 9.35 -4.89 -5.87
C GLN A 171 10.24 -4.85 -4.62
N THR A 172 11.25 -5.70 -4.55
CA THR A 172 12.13 -5.86 -3.39
C THR A 172 13.60 -5.82 -3.80
N GLU A 173 14.50 -5.63 -2.84
CA GLU A 173 15.94 -5.63 -3.08
C GLU A 173 16.42 -6.98 -3.63
N GLU A 174 15.88 -8.07 -3.08
CA GLU A 174 16.19 -9.44 -3.51
C GLU A 174 15.76 -9.65 -4.98
N MET A 175 14.63 -9.07 -5.38
CA MET A 175 14.20 -9.08 -6.77
C MET A 175 15.13 -8.25 -7.67
N CYS A 176 15.59 -7.08 -7.21
CA CYS A 176 16.60 -6.30 -7.93
C CYS A 176 17.89 -7.09 -8.15
N GLU A 177 18.40 -7.73 -7.09
CA GLU A 177 19.61 -8.56 -7.14
C GLU A 177 19.44 -9.73 -8.11
N PHE A 178 18.33 -10.46 -8.00
CA PHE A 178 18.01 -11.55 -8.91
C PHE A 178 17.97 -11.11 -10.37
N VAL A 179 17.34 -9.96 -10.67
CA VAL A 179 17.29 -9.41 -12.04
C VAL A 179 18.67 -9.00 -12.53
N ILE A 180 19.50 -8.38 -11.69
CA ILE A 180 20.86 -7.99 -12.04
C ILE A 180 21.72 -9.23 -12.35
N GLU A 181 21.61 -10.27 -11.54
CA GLU A 181 22.37 -11.50 -11.68
C GLU A 181 21.93 -12.28 -12.92
N ILE A 182 20.63 -12.50 -13.11
CA ILE A 182 20.12 -13.27 -14.25
C ILE A 182 20.51 -12.58 -15.57
N LEU A 183 20.34 -11.26 -15.65
CA LEU A 183 20.66 -10.48 -16.86
C LEU A 183 22.16 -10.17 -17.02
N ASN A 184 23.00 -10.56 -16.06
CA ASN A 184 24.44 -10.27 -15.99
C ASN A 184 24.76 -8.77 -16.14
N LEU A 185 24.10 -7.94 -15.32
CA LEU A 185 24.22 -6.48 -15.34
C LEU A 185 25.28 -5.99 -14.36
N ASN A 186 25.87 -4.83 -14.63
CA ASN A 186 26.73 -4.14 -13.66
C ASN A 186 25.87 -3.52 -12.54
N LYS A 187 26.10 -3.89 -11.27
CA LYS A 187 25.34 -3.40 -10.10
C LYS A 187 25.34 -1.87 -9.93
N GLU A 188 26.39 -1.19 -10.35
CA GLU A 188 26.56 0.27 -10.16
C GLU A 188 25.97 1.10 -11.30
N LYS A 189 25.89 0.55 -12.52
CA LYS A 189 25.53 1.28 -13.74
C LYS A 189 24.26 0.77 -14.43
N ASN A 190 23.44 0.00 -13.71
CA ASN A 190 22.20 -0.55 -14.26
C ASN A 190 20.98 0.38 -14.06
N LYS A 191 19.91 0.05 -14.79
CA LYS A 191 18.61 0.72 -14.75
C LYS A 191 17.59 0.00 -13.85
N VAL A 192 18.03 -1.00 -13.08
CA VAL A 192 17.16 -1.71 -12.15
C VAL A 192 16.89 -0.81 -10.95
N SER A 193 15.64 -0.65 -10.57
CA SER A 193 15.24 0.25 -9.48
C SER A 193 14.08 -0.30 -8.67
N LEU A 194 14.02 0.09 -7.41
CA LEU A 194 13.04 -0.42 -6.46
C LEU A 194 11.71 0.34 -6.58
N LEU A 195 10.62 -0.39 -6.73
CA LEU A 195 9.26 0.07 -6.52
C LEU A 195 8.62 -0.79 -5.42
N THR A 196 8.85 -0.40 -4.16
CA THR A 196 8.32 -1.11 -3.01
C THR A 196 6.79 -1.24 -3.09
N PRO A 197 6.19 -2.29 -2.50
CA PRO A 197 4.75 -2.34 -2.38
C PRO A 197 4.22 -1.11 -1.63
N MET A 198 2.99 -0.74 -1.97
CA MET A 198 2.37 0.51 -1.53
C MET A 198 1.07 0.20 -0.79
N ILE A 199 0.93 0.71 0.43
CA ILE A 199 -0.30 0.62 1.23
C ILE A 199 -0.82 2.04 1.60
N PRO A 200 -2.14 2.24 1.73
CA PRO A 200 -2.72 3.54 2.03
C PRO A 200 -2.20 4.11 3.34
N ASN A 201 -2.16 5.43 3.45
CA ASN A 201 -1.85 6.14 4.70
C ASN A 201 -3.03 6.05 5.68
N VAL A 202 -3.34 4.83 6.11
CA VAL A 202 -4.40 4.50 7.07
C VAL A 202 -3.72 3.95 8.31
N GLU A 203 -3.77 4.72 9.39
CA GLU A 203 -3.26 4.31 10.68
C GLU A 203 -4.43 4.10 11.65
N SER A 204 -4.36 3.02 12.42
CA SER A 204 -5.30 2.79 13.52
C SER A 204 -4.79 3.46 14.80
N ALA A 205 -5.71 4.11 15.53
CA ALA A 205 -5.40 4.64 16.85
C ALA A 205 -5.01 3.50 17.80
N GLU A 206 -4.07 3.77 18.71
CA GLU A 206 -3.71 2.84 19.78
C GLU A 206 -4.95 2.56 20.64
N ARG A 207 -5.48 1.34 20.52
CA ARG A 207 -6.60 0.86 21.35
C ARG A 207 -6.05 -0.02 22.47
N GLN A 208 -6.67 0.06 23.64
CA GLN A 208 -6.48 -0.92 24.69
C GLN A 208 -6.91 -2.30 24.18
N THR A 209 -5.93 -3.19 24.07
CA THR A 209 -5.96 -4.55 23.55
C THR A 209 -6.65 -5.50 24.52
N ARG A 210 -7.99 -5.51 24.51
CA ARG A 210 -8.72 -6.71 24.92
C ARG A 210 -8.92 -7.58 23.68
N LEU A 211 -8.13 -8.65 23.59
CA LEU A 211 -8.26 -9.65 22.53
C LEU A 211 -9.67 -10.24 22.54
N LYS A 212 -10.27 -10.36 21.35
CA LYS A 212 -11.64 -10.86 21.13
C LYS A 212 -11.66 -12.30 20.61
N ASN A 213 -10.50 -12.94 20.50
CA ASN A 213 -10.30 -14.26 19.89
C ASN A 213 -10.78 -14.29 18.43
N LYS A 214 -10.41 -13.28 17.65
CA LYS A 214 -10.80 -13.11 16.25
C LYS A 214 -9.60 -13.20 15.31
N LEU A 215 -9.64 -14.16 14.41
CA LEU A 215 -8.69 -14.29 13.31
C LEU A 215 -9.26 -13.63 12.05
N VAL A 216 -8.38 -13.12 11.18
CA VAL A 216 -8.78 -12.57 9.88
C VAL A 216 -7.88 -13.02 8.75
N TYR A 217 -8.51 -13.38 7.64
CA TYR A 217 -7.86 -13.63 6.36
C TYR A 217 -8.52 -12.76 5.27
N THR A 218 -7.72 -11.97 4.56
CA THR A 218 -8.15 -11.18 3.41
C THR A 218 -7.25 -11.47 2.22
N GLY A 219 -7.83 -11.85 1.08
CA GLY A 219 -7.05 -12.14 -0.12
C GLY A 219 -7.72 -13.09 -1.11
N LYS A 220 -6.89 -13.59 -2.02
CA LYS A 220 -7.25 -14.59 -3.02
C LYS A 220 -7.25 -15.98 -2.40
N PHE A 221 -8.18 -16.83 -2.82
CA PHE A 221 -8.19 -18.25 -2.51
C PHE A 221 -7.33 -19.03 -3.48
N ASP A 222 -6.29 -19.65 -2.95
CA ASP A 222 -5.26 -20.39 -3.67
C ASP A 222 -4.78 -21.56 -2.80
N PRO A 223 -4.50 -22.76 -3.37
CA PRO A 223 -3.85 -23.84 -2.63
C PRO A 223 -2.55 -23.41 -1.96
N ASP A 224 -1.71 -22.63 -2.66
CA ASP A 224 -0.40 -22.19 -2.14
C ASP A 224 -0.57 -21.09 -1.07
N TRP A 225 -1.76 -20.48 -0.98
CA TRP A 225 -2.14 -19.56 0.09
C TRP A 225 -2.79 -20.30 1.26
N LYS A 226 -2.70 -21.65 1.27
CA LYS A 226 -3.20 -22.54 2.30
C LYS A 226 -4.66 -22.30 2.66
N THR A 227 -5.50 -21.96 1.67
CA THR A 227 -6.91 -21.62 1.89
C THR A 227 -7.65 -22.70 2.68
N ILE A 228 -7.60 -23.95 2.21
CA ILE A 228 -8.24 -25.09 2.89
C ILE A 228 -7.52 -25.41 4.22
N PRO A 229 -6.17 -25.56 4.26
CA PRO A 229 -5.44 -25.80 5.51
C PRO A 229 -5.71 -24.78 6.63
N ILE A 230 -5.86 -23.48 6.31
CA ILE A 230 -6.20 -22.44 7.29
C ILE A 230 -7.59 -22.72 7.90
N ILE A 231 -8.58 -23.07 7.08
CA ILE A 231 -9.94 -23.35 7.55
C ILE A 231 -9.97 -24.64 8.38
N THR A 232 -9.24 -25.68 7.98
CA THR A 232 -9.17 -26.93 8.75
C THR A 232 -8.47 -26.74 10.10
N ALA A 233 -7.33 -26.03 10.13
CA ALA A 233 -6.63 -25.71 11.36
C ALA A 233 -7.50 -24.84 12.30
N PHE A 234 -8.26 -23.90 11.75
CA PHE A 234 -9.22 -23.10 12.50
C PHE A 234 -10.30 -23.98 13.17
N LYS A 235 -10.84 -24.98 12.46
CA LYS A 235 -11.85 -25.90 13.03
C LYS A 235 -11.32 -26.64 14.26
N GLU A 236 -10.05 -27.03 14.23
CA GLU A 236 -9.41 -27.71 15.36
C GLU A 236 -9.15 -26.74 16.52
N LEU A 237 -8.60 -25.56 16.22
CA LEU A 237 -8.42 -24.50 17.21
C LEU A 237 -9.73 -24.11 17.90
N LYS A 238 -10.84 -24.05 17.16
CA LYS A 238 -12.16 -23.72 17.70
C LYS A 238 -12.67 -24.76 18.71
N ARG A 239 -12.31 -26.04 18.56
CA ARG A 239 -12.64 -27.07 19.56
C ARG A 239 -11.93 -26.82 20.88
N GLU A 240 -10.72 -26.28 20.83
CA GLU A 240 -9.92 -25.93 22.01
C GLU A 240 -10.25 -24.55 22.57
N ILE A 241 -10.64 -23.60 21.71
CA ILE A 241 -10.96 -22.22 22.02
C ILE A 241 -12.40 -21.93 21.53
N PRO A 242 -13.44 -22.25 22.32
CA PRO A 242 -14.82 -22.23 21.84
C PRO A 242 -15.31 -20.88 21.29
N ASN A 243 -14.79 -19.78 21.85
CA ASN A 243 -15.13 -18.41 21.43
C ASN A 243 -14.27 -17.87 20.27
N LEU A 244 -13.40 -18.70 19.67
CA LEU A 244 -12.63 -18.32 18.49
C LEU A 244 -13.55 -18.15 17.27
N SER A 245 -13.33 -17.06 16.52
CA SER A 245 -13.98 -16.83 15.22
C SER A 245 -12.97 -16.48 14.14
N LEU A 246 -13.31 -16.78 12.89
CA LEU A 246 -12.49 -16.47 11.72
C LEU A 246 -13.31 -15.65 10.71
N ASP A 247 -12.86 -14.44 10.45
CA ASP A 247 -13.42 -13.55 9.44
C ASP A 247 -12.63 -13.67 8.12
N VAL A 248 -13.30 -13.94 7.00
CA VAL A 248 -12.67 -14.16 5.68
C VAL A 248 -13.23 -13.22 4.61
N ALA A 249 -12.37 -12.45 3.94
CA ALA A 249 -12.75 -11.60 2.81
C ALA A 249 -11.96 -11.93 1.54
N GLY A 250 -12.65 -11.97 0.39
CA GLY A 250 -12.12 -12.37 -0.91
C GLY A 250 -13.17 -13.12 -1.73
N ASP A 251 -13.09 -13.03 -3.07
CA ASP A 251 -13.98 -13.75 -3.99
C ASP A 251 -13.23 -14.42 -5.16
N LYS A 252 -11.92 -14.21 -5.27
CA LYS A 252 -11.09 -14.75 -6.35
C LYS A 252 -10.52 -16.11 -5.97
N PHE A 253 -10.93 -17.15 -6.69
CA PHE A 253 -10.36 -18.49 -6.60
C PHE A 253 -9.34 -18.70 -7.73
N LYS A 254 -8.17 -19.25 -7.44
CA LYS A 254 -7.24 -19.74 -8.47
C LYS A 254 -7.91 -20.88 -9.22
N TRP A 255 -7.87 -20.80 -10.55
CA TRP A 255 -8.12 -21.96 -11.36
C TRP A 255 -6.87 -22.86 -11.31
N VAL A 256 -7.06 -24.11 -10.93
CA VAL A 256 -6.00 -25.12 -10.85
C VAL A 256 -6.30 -26.15 -11.92
N LYS A 257 -5.38 -26.31 -12.88
CA LYS A 257 -5.59 -27.16 -14.06
C LYS A 257 -5.92 -28.61 -13.71
N ASP A 258 -5.25 -29.12 -12.66
CA ASP A 258 -5.33 -30.52 -12.24
C ASP A 258 -6.14 -30.71 -10.94
N ASP A 259 -6.75 -29.64 -10.42
CA ASP A 259 -7.65 -29.68 -9.26
C ASP A 259 -8.90 -28.84 -9.55
N SER A 260 -9.83 -29.46 -10.26
CA SER A 260 -11.13 -28.85 -10.56
C SER A 260 -12.03 -28.70 -9.32
N GLN A 261 -11.73 -29.39 -8.22
CA GLN A 261 -12.57 -29.44 -7.01
C GLN A 261 -12.20 -28.37 -5.99
N PHE A 262 -10.95 -27.86 -5.99
CA PHE A 262 -10.47 -26.84 -5.06
C PHE A 262 -11.48 -25.71 -4.82
N LYS A 263 -12.02 -25.13 -5.90
CA LYS A 263 -12.97 -24.02 -5.81
C LYS A 263 -14.25 -24.43 -5.07
N GLU A 264 -14.79 -25.60 -5.39
CA GLU A 264 -16.02 -26.12 -4.80
C GLU A 264 -15.80 -26.47 -3.32
N GLU A 265 -14.70 -27.15 -3.00
CA GLU A 265 -14.33 -27.51 -1.64
C GLU A 265 -14.06 -26.29 -0.76
N ALA A 266 -13.24 -25.34 -1.23
CA ALA A 266 -12.95 -24.11 -0.51
C ALA A 266 -14.22 -23.30 -0.29
N ALA A 267 -15.09 -23.16 -1.31
CA ALA A 267 -16.36 -22.47 -1.17
C ALA A 267 -17.30 -23.18 -0.19
N TYR A 268 -17.35 -24.52 -0.20
CA TYR A 268 -18.12 -25.30 0.76
C TYR A 268 -17.64 -25.07 2.19
N LEU A 269 -16.33 -25.13 2.43
CA LEU A 269 -15.74 -24.89 3.74
C LEU A 269 -15.96 -23.45 4.24
N LEU A 270 -15.82 -22.45 3.36
CA LEU A 270 -16.09 -21.04 3.68
C LEU A 270 -17.55 -20.79 4.08
N LYS A 271 -18.50 -21.54 3.50
CA LYS A 271 -19.94 -21.38 3.79
C LYS A 271 -20.41 -22.17 5.01
N ASN A 272 -19.80 -23.33 5.28
CA ASN A 272 -20.35 -24.32 6.21
C ASN A 272 -19.50 -24.56 7.46
N THR A 273 -18.42 -23.80 7.68
CA THR A 273 -17.58 -23.94 8.87
C THR A 273 -18.12 -23.09 10.03
N ASP A 274 -18.45 -23.76 11.15
CA ASP A 274 -18.91 -23.07 12.36
C ASP A 274 -17.88 -22.06 12.90
N GLY A 275 -18.34 -20.86 13.26
CA GLY A 275 -17.50 -19.75 13.73
C GLY A 275 -16.71 -19.03 12.63
N LEU A 276 -16.84 -19.42 11.36
CA LEU A 276 -16.25 -18.72 10.21
C LEU A 276 -17.30 -17.84 9.53
N THR A 277 -16.96 -16.59 9.20
CA THR A 277 -17.81 -15.71 8.38
C THR A 277 -17.09 -15.32 7.09
N TRP A 278 -17.64 -15.69 5.93
CA TRP A 278 -17.11 -15.30 4.61
C TRP A 278 -17.90 -14.09 4.05
N TYR A 279 -17.19 -12.99 3.79
CA TYR A 279 -17.77 -11.70 3.38
C TYR A 279 -17.77 -11.48 1.86
N GLY A 280 -17.19 -12.38 1.06
CA GLY A 280 -17.00 -12.16 -0.38
C GLY A 280 -16.03 -11.01 -0.69
N ALA A 281 -16.20 -10.35 -1.84
CA ALA A 281 -15.44 -9.16 -2.18
C ALA A 281 -15.88 -7.96 -1.33
N LEU A 282 -14.89 -7.30 -0.72
CA LEU A 282 -15.06 -6.06 0.02
C LEU A 282 -14.28 -4.92 -0.66
N THR A 283 -14.76 -3.70 -0.49
CA THR A 283 -13.94 -2.50 -0.73
C THR A 283 -12.72 -2.49 0.19
N ARG A 284 -11.70 -1.70 -0.13
CA ARG A 284 -10.48 -1.63 0.67
C ARG A 284 -10.78 -1.15 2.09
N GLU A 285 -11.63 -0.14 2.23
CA GLU A 285 -12.06 0.43 3.50
C GLU A 285 -12.79 -0.60 4.36
N ASN A 286 -13.69 -1.40 3.77
CA ASN A 286 -14.41 -2.44 4.48
C ASN A 286 -13.50 -3.60 4.89
N ALA A 287 -12.55 -3.99 4.04
CA ALA A 287 -11.53 -4.97 4.40
C ALA A 287 -10.64 -4.46 5.55
N GLN A 288 -10.24 -3.19 5.53
CA GLN A 288 -9.50 -2.56 6.64
C GLN A 288 -10.30 -2.56 7.94
N GLN A 289 -11.60 -2.28 7.89
CA GLN A 289 -12.45 -2.38 9.08
C GLN A 289 -12.56 -3.80 9.62
N LEU A 290 -12.63 -4.80 8.75
CA LEU A 290 -12.61 -6.19 9.16
C LEU A 290 -11.32 -6.53 9.91
N ILE A 291 -10.18 -6.04 9.40
CA ILE A 291 -8.87 -6.18 10.05
C ILE A 291 -8.86 -5.48 11.41
N VAL A 292 -9.27 -4.21 11.47
CA VAL A 292 -9.32 -3.42 12.72
C VAL A 292 -10.14 -4.13 13.81
N ASN A 293 -11.23 -4.78 13.42
CA ASN A 293 -12.13 -5.49 14.33
C ASN A 293 -11.68 -6.89 14.75
N SER A 294 -10.59 -7.38 14.15
CA SER A 294 -9.98 -8.67 14.44
C SER A 294 -8.74 -8.52 15.33
N ASP A 295 -8.17 -9.63 15.79
CA ASP A 295 -6.97 -9.64 16.62
C ASP A 295 -5.74 -10.05 15.79
N ILE A 296 -5.80 -11.21 15.12
CA ILE A 296 -4.64 -11.80 14.43
C ILE A 296 -4.90 -11.89 12.93
N GLY A 297 -4.00 -11.32 12.14
CA GLY A 297 -3.97 -11.48 10.68
C GLY A 297 -3.30 -12.77 10.25
N ILE A 298 -3.74 -13.34 9.13
CA ILE A 298 -3.19 -14.60 8.60
C ILE A 298 -2.57 -14.35 7.22
N THR A 299 -1.28 -14.67 7.09
CA THR A 299 -0.56 -14.77 5.81
C THR A 299 0.28 -16.05 5.72
N TRP A 300 -0.16 -17.11 6.39
CA TRP A 300 0.46 -18.43 6.31
C TRP A 300 0.26 -19.03 4.90
N ARG A 301 1.36 -19.41 4.25
CA ARG A 301 1.41 -19.92 2.88
C ARG A 301 2.16 -21.24 2.82
N SER A 302 2.06 -21.93 1.69
CA SER A 302 2.81 -23.14 1.42
C SER A 302 4.31 -22.83 1.30
N VAL A 303 5.16 -23.84 1.52
CA VAL A 303 6.62 -23.66 1.51
C VAL A 303 7.16 -23.39 0.10
N GLU A 304 6.39 -23.79 -0.91
CA GLU A 304 6.63 -23.52 -2.33
C GLU A 304 6.60 -22.00 -2.62
N MET A 305 5.96 -21.21 -1.75
CA MET A 305 5.92 -19.75 -1.85
C MET A 305 7.07 -19.05 -1.12
N ASP A 306 7.91 -19.79 -0.38
CA ASP A 306 8.99 -19.18 0.42
C ASP A 306 10.13 -18.63 -0.46
N SER A 307 10.26 -19.12 -1.70
CA SER A 307 11.17 -18.60 -2.73
C SER A 307 10.65 -17.37 -3.47
N SER A 308 9.44 -16.89 -3.12
CA SER A 308 8.85 -15.72 -3.75
C SER A 308 9.66 -14.46 -3.42
N LEU A 309 9.96 -13.70 -4.47
CA LEU A 309 10.62 -12.40 -4.39
C LEU A 309 9.60 -11.25 -4.23
N GLU A 310 8.32 -11.57 -3.98
CA GLU A 310 7.26 -10.57 -3.81
C GLU A 310 6.85 -10.44 -2.33
N LEU A 311 6.77 -9.20 -1.85
CA LEU A 311 6.26 -8.86 -0.54
C LEU A 311 4.74 -8.61 -0.58
N SER A 312 4.01 -9.37 0.24
CA SER A 312 2.54 -9.32 0.30
C SER A 312 2.03 -7.98 0.84
N THR A 313 1.26 -7.22 0.04
CA THR A 313 0.59 -6.00 0.52
C THR A 313 -0.39 -6.27 1.65
N LYS A 314 -0.98 -7.47 1.74
CA LYS A 314 -1.88 -7.85 2.84
C LYS A 314 -1.17 -8.02 4.17
N LEU A 315 0.08 -8.49 4.14
CA LEU A 315 0.93 -8.53 5.33
C LEU A 315 1.14 -7.11 5.89
N LEU A 316 1.43 -6.17 5.00
CA LEU A 316 1.67 -4.77 5.34
C LEU A 316 0.39 -4.05 5.79
N GLU A 317 -0.77 -4.34 5.18
CA GLU A 317 -2.07 -3.81 5.59
C GLU A 317 -2.45 -4.26 7.01
N TYR A 318 -2.18 -5.52 7.37
CA TYR A 318 -2.36 -5.96 8.76
C TYR A 318 -1.43 -5.21 9.72
N GLY A 319 -0.18 -5.01 9.31
CA GLY A 319 0.81 -4.36 10.16
C GLY A 319 0.53 -2.89 10.42
N ILE A 320 0.17 -2.11 9.39
CA ILE A 320 -0.19 -0.69 9.61
C ILE A 320 -1.42 -0.53 10.51
N LEU A 321 -2.31 -1.54 10.52
CA LEU A 321 -3.46 -1.64 11.41
C LEU A 321 -3.14 -2.27 12.76
N ARG A 322 -1.85 -2.40 13.11
CA ARG A 322 -1.33 -2.86 14.40
C ARG A 322 -1.85 -4.24 14.79
N LYS A 323 -1.90 -5.15 13.83
CA LYS A 323 -2.26 -6.56 14.06
C LYS A 323 -1.01 -7.42 14.10
N ALA A 324 -0.98 -8.34 15.04
CA ALA A 324 -0.03 -9.44 15.01
C ALA A 324 -0.40 -10.34 13.83
N VAL A 325 0.60 -10.86 13.11
CA VAL A 325 0.38 -11.65 11.90
C VAL A 325 1.11 -12.97 11.99
N ILE A 326 0.43 -14.06 11.62
CA ILE A 326 1.07 -15.37 11.46
C ILE A 326 1.55 -15.50 10.03
N MET A 327 2.85 -15.74 9.83
CA MET A 327 3.50 -15.75 8.52
C MET A 327 4.62 -16.79 8.41
N ASN A 328 5.04 -17.12 7.20
CA ASN A 328 6.19 -18.00 6.97
C ASN A 328 7.51 -17.29 7.33
N PRO A 329 8.52 -17.99 7.87
CA PRO A 329 9.86 -17.44 8.11
C PRO A 329 10.72 -17.45 6.83
N THR A 330 10.28 -16.74 5.78
CA THR A 330 11.10 -16.59 4.56
C THR A 330 12.32 -15.71 4.86
N GLU A 331 13.38 -15.80 4.06
CA GLU A 331 14.57 -14.93 4.21
C GLU A 331 14.19 -13.44 4.22
N MET A 332 13.29 -13.03 3.32
CA MET A 332 12.76 -11.67 3.26
C MET A 332 11.99 -11.29 4.53
N HIS A 333 11.12 -12.17 5.04
CA HIS A 333 10.38 -11.88 6.28
C HIS A 333 11.32 -11.80 7.49
N ILE A 334 12.31 -12.68 7.59
CA ILE A 334 13.30 -12.62 8.67
C ILE A 334 14.10 -11.32 8.61
N LYS A 335 14.56 -10.90 7.43
CA LYS A 335 15.27 -9.62 7.23
C LYS A 335 14.43 -8.41 7.65
N LEU A 336 13.13 -8.43 7.35
CA LEU A 336 12.22 -7.32 7.65
C LEU A 336 11.74 -7.30 9.11
N PHE A 337 11.32 -8.45 9.64
CA PHE A 337 10.63 -8.55 10.93
C PHE A 337 11.51 -9.08 12.05
N GLY A 338 12.72 -9.57 11.75
CA GLY A 338 13.68 -10.14 12.69
C GLY A 338 13.50 -11.64 12.90
N GLU A 339 14.61 -12.31 13.23
CA GLU A 339 14.63 -13.72 13.66
C GLU A 339 13.83 -13.96 14.95
N ASP A 340 13.72 -12.90 15.78
CA ASP A 340 13.02 -12.90 17.06
C ASP A 340 11.49 -12.75 16.93
N TYR A 341 10.95 -12.67 15.72
CA TYR A 341 9.51 -12.55 15.52
C TYR A 341 8.77 -13.85 15.94
N PRO A 342 7.83 -13.79 16.90
CA PRO A 342 7.39 -14.99 17.63
C PRO A 342 6.29 -15.78 16.92
N LEU A 343 5.72 -15.26 15.81
CA LEU A 343 4.54 -15.85 15.15
C LEU A 343 4.87 -16.40 13.75
N TYR A 344 6.09 -16.87 13.55
CA TYR A 344 6.42 -17.63 12.37
C TYR A 344 5.75 -19.01 12.37
N ALA A 345 5.28 -19.45 11.21
CA ALA A 345 4.66 -20.75 11.02
C ALA A 345 5.07 -21.39 9.70
N VAL A 346 5.62 -22.61 9.76
CA VAL A 346 5.94 -23.43 8.58
C VAL A 346 4.86 -24.49 8.41
N THR A 347 4.59 -25.23 9.48
CA THR A 347 3.62 -26.32 9.53
C THR A 347 2.27 -25.87 10.09
N GLU A 348 1.24 -26.71 9.93
CA GLU A 348 -0.07 -26.47 10.54
C GLU A 348 0.01 -26.44 12.07
N LYS A 349 0.88 -27.27 12.66
CA LYS A 349 1.14 -27.25 14.09
C LYS A 349 1.68 -25.89 14.53
N ASP A 350 2.68 -25.37 13.82
CA ASP A 350 3.25 -24.04 14.13
C ASP A 350 2.20 -22.94 14.00
N PHE A 351 1.35 -23.01 12.96
CA PHE A 351 0.24 -22.08 12.80
C PHE A 351 -0.70 -22.09 14.00
N ARG A 352 -1.15 -23.27 14.45
CA ARG A 352 -2.04 -23.40 15.61
C ARG A 352 -1.35 -22.95 16.90
N ASP A 353 -0.08 -23.31 17.09
CA ASP A 353 0.71 -22.91 18.26
C ASP A 353 0.90 -21.40 18.30
N ALA A 354 1.17 -20.75 17.16
CA ALA A 354 1.26 -19.29 17.04
C ALA A 354 -0.06 -18.59 17.38
N VAL A 355 -1.21 -19.12 16.92
CA VAL A 355 -2.53 -18.60 17.34
C VAL A 355 -2.69 -18.67 18.86
N LYS A 356 -2.43 -19.83 19.46
CA LYS A 356 -2.55 -20.02 20.92
C LYS A 356 -1.60 -19.09 21.69
N LEU A 357 -0.36 -18.97 21.23
CA LEU A 357 0.66 -18.12 21.84
C LEU A 357 0.22 -16.65 21.86
N ALA A 358 -0.21 -16.14 20.71
CA ALA A 358 -0.67 -14.75 20.58
C ALA A 358 -1.94 -14.46 21.41
N LEU A 359 -2.88 -15.42 21.52
CA LEU A 359 -4.10 -15.22 22.30
C LEU A 359 -3.88 -15.36 23.82
N CYS A 360 -2.94 -16.20 24.25
CA CYS A 360 -2.68 -16.46 25.67
C CYS A 360 -1.65 -15.49 26.29
N ASN A 361 -0.74 -14.95 25.48
CA ASN A 361 0.31 -14.04 25.96
C ASN A 361 0.18 -12.66 25.33
N LYS A 362 -0.32 -11.72 26.13
CA LYS A 362 -0.55 -10.33 25.71
C LYS A 362 0.75 -9.63 25.29
N ASP A 363 1.83 -9.83 26.02
CA ASP A 363 3.10 -9.15 25.74
C ASP A 363 3.69 -9.62 24.40
N ILE A 364 3.56 -10.91 24.09
CA ILE A 364 3.97 -11.48 22.79
C ILE A 364 3.12 -10.91 21.65
N TYR A 365 1.79 -10.84 21.84
CA TYR A 365 0.91 -10.22 20.85
C TYR A 365 1.29 -8.76 20.59
N GLU A 366 1.49 -7.97 21.65
CA GLU A 366 1.80 -6.55 21.55
C GLU A 366 3.16 -6.33 20.89
N PHE A 367 4.16 -7.14 21.23
CA PHE A 367 5.46 -7.14 20.57
C PHE A 367 5.33 -7.42 19.06
N ALA A 368 4.63 -8.48 18.68
CA ALA A 368 4.45 -8.84 17.28
C ALA A 368 3.69 -7.75 16.50
N ALA A 369 2.58 -7.25 17.06
CA ALA A 369 1.80 -6.16 16.47
C ALA A 369 2.61 -4.87 16.31
N GLN A 370 3.45 -4.53 17.28
CA GLN A 370 4.31 -3.35 17.23
C GLN A 370 5.41 -3.50 16.18
N ARG A 371 6.06 -4.66 16.07
CA ARG A 371 7.05 -4.97 15.02
C ARG A 371 6.41 -4.85 13.65
N MET A 372 5.24 -5.46 13.47
CA MET A 372 4.45 -5.39 12.23
C MET A 372 4.14 -3.93 11.83
N TYR A 373 3.73 -3.10 12.79
CA TYR A 373 3.45 -1.69 12.57
C TYR A 373 4.70 -0.90 12.16
N GLN A 374 5.79 -1.04 12.89
CA GLN A 374 7.04 -0.32 12.64
C GLN A 374 7.59 -0.58 11.23
N VAL A 375 7.60 -1.84 10.81
CA VAL A 375 8.06 -2.23 9.47
C VAL A 375 7.10 -1.71 8.40
N SER A 376 5.78 -1.92 8.59
CA SER A 376 4.78 -1.58 7.56
C SER A 376 4.69 -0.08 7.25
N ARG A 377 5.04 0.79 8.20
CA ARG A 377 5.06 2.25 7.98
C ARG A 377 5.93 2.69 6.79
N GLN A 378 6.99 1.96 6.49
CA GLN A 378 7.91 2.30 5.39
C GLN A 378 7.33 2.08 3.99
N PHE A 379 6.15 1.47 3.91
CA PHE A 379 5.44 1.10 2.68
C PHE A 379 4.15 1.90 2.47
N LEU A 380 3.88 2.87 3.35
CA LEU A 380 2.80 3.83 3.17
C LEU A 380 2.95 4.58 1.84
N PHE A 381 1.84 4.96 1.17
CA PHE A 381 1.89 5.77 -0.05
C PHE A 381 2.75 7.02 0.14
N SER A 382 2.66 7.69 1.29
CA SER A 382 3.48 8.86 1.63
C SER A 382 4.97 8.55 1.76
N GLU A 383 5.35 7.33 2.12
CA GLU A 383 6.75 6.91 2.19
C GLU A 383 7.25 6.35 0.85
N ALA A 384 6.40 5.66 0.11
CA ALA A 384 6.73 5.13 -1.20
C ALA A 384 6.97 6.25 -2.23
N ILE A 385 6.16 7.32 -2.21
CA ILE A 385 6.38 8.46 -3.13
C ILE A 385 7.71 9.18 -2.86
N LYS A 386 8.17 9.27 -1.59
CA LYS A 386 9.49 9.83 -1.24
C LYS A 386 10.62 9.08 -1.94
N LYS A 387 10.51 7.75 -2.02
CA LYS A 387 11.49 6.88 -2.67
C LYS A 387 11.43 7.00 -4.20
N LEU A 388 10.22 7.20 -4.75
CA LEU A 388 9.98 7.23 -6.19
C LEU A 388 10.27 8.59 -6.85
N GLN A 389 10.12 9.70 -6.12
CA GLN A 389 10.24 11.04 -6.69
C GLN A 389 11.62 11.33 -7.28
N GLY A 390 12.72 10.88 -6.63
CA GLY A 390 14.07 11.06 -7.18
C GLY A 390 14.18 10.47 -8.58
N LEU A 391 13.68 9.24 -8.75
CA LEU A 391 13.60 8.57 -10.04
C LEU A 391 12.77 9.37 -11.06
N LEU A 392 11.55 9.79 -10.68
CA LEU A 392 10.63 10.50 -11.59
C LEU A 392 11.17 11.86 -12.04
N TRP A 393 11.76 12.62 -11.13
CA TRP A 393 12.23 13.98 -11.38
C TRP A 393 13.65 14.04 -11.97
N SER A 394 14.49 13.03 -11.73
CA SER A 394 15.90 13.00 -12.17
C SER A 394 16.12 13.45 -13.61
N LYS A 395 15.39 12.86 -14.56
CA LYS A 395 15.53 13.16 -16.00
C LYS A 395 15.22 14.62 -16.31
N ARG A 396 14.05 15.12 -15.86
CA ARG A 396 13.63 16.50 -16.14
C ARG A 396 14.60 17.52 -15.51
N ILE A 397 15.10 17.22 -14.31
CA ILE A 397 16.10 18.04 -13.64
C ILE A 397 17.42 18.04 -14.41
N THR A 398 17.87 16.87 -14.86
CA THR A 398 19.10 16.76 -15.65
C THR A 398 19.00 17.48 -16.99
N ASP A 399 17.88 17.32 -17.71
CA ASP A 399 17.63 17.99 -19.00
C ASP A 399 17.72 19.52 -18.82
N TYR A 400 17.05 20.05 -17.80
CA TYR A 400 17.12 21.47 -17.46
C TYR A 400 18.52 21.96 -17.12
N VAL A 401 19.23 21.25 -16.25
CA VAL A 401 20.58 21.65 -15.86
C VAL A 401 21.52 21.62 -17.05
N ASN A 402 21.36 20.67 -17.98
CA ASN A 402 22.16 20.60 -19.20
C ASN A 402 21.85 21.72 -20.20
N GLU A 403 20.60 22.18 -20.28
CA GLU A 403 20.17 23.30 -21.12
C GLU A 403 20.52 24.68 -20.52
N SER A 404 20.77 24.74 -19.22
CA SER A 404 21.12 25.97 -18.53
C SER A 404 22.54 26.46 -18.87
N ALA A 405 22.70 27.78 -18.91
CA ALA A 405 24.00 28.43 -19.04
C ALA A 405 24.86 28.22 -17.77
N ASP A 406 24.22 28.14 -16.61
CA ASP A 406 24.86 28.16 -15.30
C ASP A 406 25.49 26.82 -14.90
N MET A 407 26.38 26.86 -13.92
CA MET A 407 26.90 25.68 -13.24
C MET A 407 26.15 25.45 -11.93
N PHE A 408 25.85 24.18 -11.64
CA PHE A 408 25.10 23.77 -10.45
C PHE A 408 25.98 22.93 -9.53
N TYR A 409 25.70 23.02 -8.24
CA TYR A 409 26.43 22.29 -7.21
C TYR A 409 25.50 21.41 -6.40
N ILE A 410 25.99 20.26 -5.94
CA ILE A 410 25.21 19.29 -5.16
C ILE A 410 26.16 18.50 -4.23
N ASP A 411 25.61 17.89 -3.19
CA ASP A 411 26.37 16.95 -2.34
C ASP A 411 26.65 15.63 -3.08
N GLU A 412 27.67 14.92 -2.62
CA GLU A 412 28.12 13.66 -3.23
C GLU A 412 27.04 12.59 -3.26
N ASP A 413 26.36 12.35 -2.14
CA ASP A 413 25.31 11.32 -2.04
C ASP A 413 24.13 11.59 -2.99
N ASP A 414 23.77 12.87 -3.18
CA ASP A 414 22.69 13.29 -4.05
C ASP A 414 23.12 13.36 -5.53
N PHE A 415 24.43 13.54 -5.79
CA PHE A 415 25.01 13.62 -7.14
C PHE A 415 24.84 12.29 -7.88
N ASP A 416 25.12 11.18 -7.20
CA ASP A 416 25.10 9.86 -7.83
C ASP A 416 23.68 9.49 -8.26
N GLU A 417 22.66 9.79 -7.45
CA GLU A 417 21.26 9.55 -7.81
C GLU A 417 20.82 10.40 -9.01
N LEU A 418 21.17 11.70 -9.02
CA LEU A 418 20.84 12.58 -10.14
C LEU A 418 21.55 12.15 -11.44
N ASN A 419 22.80 11.68 -11.35
CA ASN A 419 23.61 11.27 -12.49
C ASN A 419 23.47 9.80 -12.89
N LYS A 420 22.79 8.97 -12.08
CA LYS A 420 22.69 7.52 -12.30
C LYS A 420 22.15 7.16 -13.69
N HIS A 421 21.32 8.04 -14.28
CA HIS A 421 20.63 7.77 -15.54
C HIS A 421 20.99 8.73 -16.67
N THR A 422 21.28 9.98 -16.35
CA THR A 422 21.72 10.95 -17.35
C THR A 422 22.84 11.77 -16.71
N PRO A 423 24.10 11.50 -17.07
CA PRO A 423 25.21 12.28 -16.55
C PRO A 423 25.07 13.73 -17.01
N SER A 424 25.05 14.66 -16.06
CA SER A 424 25.13 16.08 -16.35
C SER A 424 26.58 16.55 -16.36
N LYS A 425 26.95 17.32 -17.39
CA LYS A 425 28.25 18.03 -17.42
C LYS A 425 28.21 19.35 -16.64
N LYS A 426 27.01 19.80 -16.27
CA LYS A 426 26.72 21.10 -15.66
C LYS A 426 26.52 21.03 -14.15
N VAL A 427 26.45 19.82 -13.58
CA VAL A 427 26.43 19.58 -12.14
C VAL A 427 27.84 19.22 -11.67
N LYS A 428 28.31 19.84 -10.59
CA LYS A 428 29.56 19.49 -9.91
C LYS A 428 29.31 19.17 -8.44
N LYS A 429 30.13 18.29 -7.86
CA LYS A 429 30.21 18.15 -6.41
C LYS A 429 30.74 19.46 -5.83
N LEU A 430 30.19 19.90 -4.69
CA LEU A 430 30.63 21.11 -4.00
C LEU A 430 32.06 20.89 -3.42
N PRO A 431 33.13 21.57 -3.90
CA PRO A 431 34.46 21.40 -3.35
C PRO A 431 34.61 21.97 -1.93
N ALA A 432 35.60 21.45 -1.20
CA ALA A 432 35.96 21.93 0.14
C ALA A 432 36.52 23.36 0.12
N GLU A 433 37.26 23.73 -0.94
CA GLU A 433 37.72 25.08 -1.21
C GLU A 433 36.92 25.65 -2.40
N PHE A 434 36.17 26.72 -2.15
CA PHE A 434 35.12 27.19 -3.07
C PHE A 434 35.48 28.56 -3.68
N ASN A 435 35.94 28.54 -4.93
CA ASN A 435 36.29 29.74 -5.71
C ASN A 435 35.38 29.87 -6.93
N VAL A 436 34.12 30.19 -6.69
CA VAL A 436 33.06 30.34 -7.70
C VAL A 436 32.52 31.78 -7.64
N ASP A 437 31.75 32.16 -8.65
CA ASP A 437 31.08 33.45 -8.83
C ASP A 437 30.35 33.97 -7.56
N GLU A 438 30.07 35.26 -7.52
CA GLU A 438 29.45 35.96 -6.38
C GLU A 438 28.08 35.35 -5.97
N VAL A 439 27.39 34.70 -6.92
CA VAL A 439 26.16 33.92 -6.69
C VAL A 439 26.27 32.57 -7.40
N PHE A 440 25.86 31.49 -6.74
CA PHE A 440 25.83 30.14 -7.33
C PHE A 440 24.55 29.38 -6.93
N THR A 441 24.21 28.34 -7.71
CA THR A 441 23.02 27.52 -7.46
C THR A 441 23.39 26.16 -6.88
N TYR A 442 22.77 25.82 -5.76
CA TYR A 442 22.96 24.56 -5.06
C TYR A 442 21.67 23.73 -5.06
N ILE A 443 21.76 22.48 -5.54
CA ILE A 443 20.65 21.55 -5.63
C ILE A 443 20.60 20.70 -4.36
N VAL A 444 19.42 20.60 -3.76
CA VAL A 444 19.14 19.77 -2.60
C VAL A 444 17.97 18.87 -2.90
N LYS A 445 18.13 17.56 -2.71
CA LYS A 445 16.98 16.66 -2.66
C LYS A 445 16.27 16.80 -1.31
N ASN A 446 14.95 16.70 -1.29
CA ASN A 446 14.15 16.80 -0.07
C ASN A 446 14.66 15.83 0.99
N ILE A 447 14.91 16.37 2.18
CA ILE A 447 15.46 15.64 3.31
C ILE A 447 14.31 15.35 4.27
N PRO A 448 13.92 14.09 4.52
CA PRO A 448 12.80 13.77 5.40
C PRO A 448 13.02 14.19 6.85
N GLU A 449 14.22 14.00 7.40
CA GLU A 449 14.55 14.22 8.80
C GLU A 449 14.85 15.70 9.09
N GLU A 450 14.11 16.29 10.04
CA GLU A 450 14.27 17.71 10.40
C GLU A 450 15.69 18.05 10.86
N ILE A 451 16.32 17.19 11.66
CA ILE A 451 17.70 17.39 12.12
C ILE A 451 18.67 17.48 10.93
N LYS A 452 18.56 16.55 9.96
CA LYS A 452 19.42 16.55 8.77
C LYS A 452 19.18 17.78 7.89
N ARG A 453 17.94 18.32 7.84
CA ARG A 453 17.67 19.61 7.16
C ARG A 453 18.45 20.75 7.80
N VAL A 454 18.44 20.82 9.13
CA VAL A 454 19.19 21.84 9.88
C VAL A 454 20.70 21.69 9.66
N GLU A 455 21.22 20.47 9.75
CA GLU A 455 22.64 20.17 9.45
C GLU A 455 23.03 20.61 8.04
N LYS A 456 22.17 20.36 7.06
CA LYS A 456 22.37 20.78 5.67
C LYS A 456 22.45 22.30 5.55
N LEU A 457 21.52 23.04 6.14
CA LEU A 457 21.57 24.50 6.10
C LEU A 457 22.74 25.08 6.89
N PHE A 458 23.10 24.46 8.01
CA PHE A 458 24.30 24.82 8.76
C PHE A 458 25.54 24.73 7.87
N LYS A 459 25.70 23.62 7.13
CA LYS A 459 26.79 23.45 6.15
C LYS A 459 26.76 24.53 5.07
N LEU A 460 25.59 24.80 4.47
CA LEU A 460 25.43 25.81 3.41
C LEU A 460 25.73 27.25 3.89
N SER A 461 25.50 27.53 5.16
CA SER A 461 25.77 28.84 5.77
C SER A 461 27.27 29.19 5.83
N GLY A 462 28.13 28.18 5.74
CA GLY A 462 29.58 28.36 5.55
C GLY A 462 29.96 28.88 4.16
N TYR A 463 29.08 28.74 3.17
CA TYR A 463 29.33 29.19 1.79
C TYR A 463 28.66 30.53 1.47
N GLY A 464 27.60 30.89 2.19
CA GLY A 464 26.94 32.19 2.01
C GLY A 464 25.49 32.23 2.51
N GLN A 465 24.77 33.24 2.03
CA GLN A 465 23.36 33.46 2.36
C GLN A 465 22.48 32.98 1.20
N ILE A 466 21.44 32.22 1.53
CA ILE A 466 20.38 31.83 0.60
C ILE A 466 19.52 33.08 0.31
N ILE A 467 19.53 33.52 -0.94
CA ILE A 467 18.76 34.68 -1.40
C ILE A 467 17.40 34.27 -1.97
N SER A 468 17.31 33.07 -2.53
CA SER A 468 16.04 32.50 -3.00
C SER A 468 16.13 30.96 -3.05
N ALA A 469 14.96 30.33 -3.06
CA ALA A 469 14.80 28.89 -3.16
C ALA A 469 13.67 28.57 -4.14
N GLU A 470 13.95 27.72 -5.13
CA GLU A 470 12.98 27.29 -6.14
C GLU A 470 12.83 25.77 -6.08
N LYS A 471 11.60 25.26 -5.97
CA LYS A 471 11.33 23.83 -5.72
C LYS A 471 10.74 23.15 -6.93
N ALA A 472 11.35 22.04 -7.34
CA ALA A 472 10.93 21.16 -8.41
C ALA A 472 10.76 19.72 -7.95
N GLY A 473 9.52 19.36 -7.62
CA GLY A 473 9.20 18.04 -7.08
C GLY A 473 9.95 17.79 -5.77
N CYS A 474 10.85 16.80 -5.79
CA CYS A 474 11.72 16.50 -4.66
C CYS A 474 13.04 17.27 -4.64
N TYR A 475 13.31 18.16 -5.59
CA TYR A 475 14.56 18.94 -5.64
C TYR A 475 14.28 20.41 -5.30
N THR A 476 15.20 21.05 -4.59
CA THR A 476 15.21 22.48 -4.30
C THR A 476 16.49 23.09 -4.81
N PHE A 477 16.38 24.16 -5.57
CA PHE A 477 17.48 24.98 -6.08
C PHE A 477 17.63 26.18 -5.16
N PHE A 478 18.69 26.19 -4.36
CA PHE A 478 19.07 27.34 -3.55
C PHE A 478 20.00 28.24 -4.34
N HIS A 479 19.62 29.50 -4.51
CA HIS A 479 20.52 30.52 -5.00
C HIS A 479 21.23 31.12 -3.79
N ILE A 480 22.56 30.96 -3.75
CA ILE A 480 23.39 31.34 -2.62
C ILE A 480 24.28 32.48 -3.07
N HIS A 481 24.14 33.62 -2.41
CA HIS A 481 25.08 34.73 -2.53
C HIS A 481 26.25 34.49 -1.59
N LYS A 482 27.47 34.48 -2.13
CA LYS A 482 28.69 34.39 -1.35
C LYS A 482 28.77 35.62 -0.45
N SER A 483 28.66 35.43 0.86
CA SER A 483 28.60 36.52 1.84
C SER A 483 29.87 36.53 2.68
N TYR A 484 30.47 37.72 2.84
CA TYR A 484 31.55 37.97 3.80
C TYR A 484 31.05 38.25 5.22
N GLY A 485 29.74 38.11 5.48
CA GLY A 485 29.16 38.18 6.82
C GLY A 485 29.69 37.08 7.74
N ASN A 486 29.52 37.23 9.07
CA ASN A 486 29.88 36.15 9.98
C ASN A 486 28.95 34.94 9.80
N PHE A 487 29.46 33.74 10.04
CA PHE A 487 28.73 32.47 9.85
C PHE A 487 27.35 32.47 10.54
N GLU A 488 27.29 33.02 11.76
CA GLU A 488 26.08 33.09 12.58
C GLU A 488 24.96 33.87 11.87
N GLN A 489 25.30 35.00 11.24
CA GLN A 489 24.35 35.80 10.49
C GLN A 489 23.83 35.08 9.25
N ASN A 490 24.71 34.38 8.52
CA ASN A 490 24.28 33.56 7.38
C ASN A 490 23.35 32.43 7.86
N PHE A 491 23.66 31.76 8.97
CA PHE A 491 22.85 30.68 9.50
C PHE A 491 21.46 31.16 9.93
N GLN A 492 21.37 32.28 10.65
CA GLN A 492 20.10 32.90 11.01
C GLN A 492 19.27 33.29 9.79
N ASN A 493 19.90 33.83 8.74
CA ASN A 493 19.23 34.17 7.49
C ASN A 493 18.79 32.94 6.68
N ASN A 494 19.51 31.82 6.80
CA ASN A 494 19.20 30.59 6.09
C ASN A 494 18.12 29.75 6.79
N MET A 495 17.99 29.86 8.12
CA MET A 495 17.05 29.05 8.92
C MET A 495 15.58 29.05 8.44
N PRO A 496 15.01 30.15 7.89
CA PRO A 496 13.67 30.12 7.30
C PRO A 496 13.48 29.09 6.18
N TYR A 497 14.56 28.72 5.47
CA TYR A 497 14.54 27.75 4.37
C TYR A 497 14.54 26.28 4.86
N VAL A 498 14.57 25.99 6.17
CA VAL A 498 14.53 24.58 6.65
C VAL A 498 13.28 23.86 6.15
N LYS A 499 12.16 24.58 6.05
CA LYS A 499 10.89 24.02 5.60
C LYS A 499 10.86 23.76 4.09
N THR A 500 11.66 24.46 3.28
CA THR A 500 11.60 24.35 1.81
C THR A 500 12.19 23.04 1.29
N ILE A 501 13.21 22.51 1.97
CA ILE A 501 13.83 21.20 1.68
C ILE A 501 13.17 20.03 2.42
N GLY A 502 12.00 20.27 3.01
CA GLY A 502 11.21 19.26 3.68
C GLY A 502 10.23 18.56 2.74
N PHE A 503 9.81 17.37 3.14
CA PHE A 503 8.70 16.69 2.48
C PHE A 503 7.38 17.34 2.90
N GLU A 504 6.68 17.95 1.95
CA GLU A 504 5.30 18.40 2.14
C GLU A 504 4.39 17.24 1.75
N THR A 505 3.83 16.55 2.74
CA THR A 505 2.75 15.61 2.47
C THR A 505 1.44 16.39 2.46
N TYR A 506 0.81 16.49 1.29
CA TYR A 506 -0.59 16.86 1.23
C TYR A 506 -1.36 15.77 1.99
N GLY A 507 -1.96 16.16 3.11
CA GLY A 507 -2.49 15.22 4.08
C GLY A 507 -3.57 14.33 3.46
N ASN A 508 -3.43 13.01 3.62
CA ASN A 508 -4.56 12.12 3.36
C ASN A 508 -5.71 12.45 4.32
N PRO A 509 -6.97 12.28 3.89
CA PRO A 509 -8.10 12.42 4.78
C PRO A 509 -7.98 11.43 5.95
N LYS A 510 -7.93 11.96 7.18
CA LYS A 510 -8.07 11.15 8.40
C LYS A 510 -9.43 10.47 8.35
N LEU A 511 -9.47 9.14 8.50
CA LEU A 511 -10.73 8.41 8.73
C LEU A 511 -11.44 9.04 9.92
N LYS A 512 -12.62 9.63 9.71
CA LYS A 512 -13.40 10.17 10.82
C LYS A 512 -14.16 9.00 11.48
N PRO A 513 -14.27 8.96 12.82
CA PRO A 513 -14.99 7.89 13.53
C PRO A 513 -16.47 7.69 13.15
N LYS A 514 -17.06 8.56 12.32
CA LYS A 514 -18.42 8.42 11.81
C LYS A 514 -18.52 7.62 10.51
N ASP A 515 -17.40 7.30 9.86
CA ASP A 515 -17.33 6.42 8.68
C ASP A 515 -17.22 4.93 9.09
N VAL A 516 -17.65 4.60 10.32
CA VAL A 516 -17.31 3.35 11.05
C VAL A 516 -18.46 2.34 11.08
N GLU A 517 -19.63 2.65 10.51
CA GLU A 517 -20.71 1.68 10.36
C GLU A 517 -20.75 1.09 8.96
N ILE A 518 -20.37 -0.19 8.85
CA ILE A 518 -20.65 -1.01 7.67
C ILE A 518 -22.15 -0.97 7.43
N SER A 519 -22.60 -0.33 6.34
CA SER A 519 -24.01 -0.31 6.01
C SER A 519 -24.47 -1.75 5.72
N MET A 520 -25.66 -2.13 6.21
CA MET A 520 -26.20 -3.48 5.98
C MET A 520 -26.39 -3.83 4.49
N LYS A 521 -26.32 -2.84 3.57
CA LYS A 521 -26.40 -3.06 2.12
C LYS A 521 -25.10 -3.64 1.52
N GLU A 522 -23.96 -3.53 2.20
CA GLU A 522 -22.65 -3.95 1.68
C GLU A 522 -22.29 -5.39 2.09
N ARG A 523 -23.15 -6.05 2.86
CA ARG A 523 -23.08 -7.50 3.08
C ARG A 523 -23.65 -8.21 1.86
N VAL A 524 -22.83 -8.42 0.82
CA VAL A 524 -23.21 -9.29 -0.30
C VAL A 524 -23.18 -10.74 0.18
N ILE A 525 -24.29 -11.19 0.75
CA ILE A 525 -24.55 -12.63 0.87
C ILE A 525 -24.81 -13.13 -0.55
N VAL A 526 -23.90 -13.96 -1.05
CA VAL A 526 -24.06 -14.67 -2.32
C VAL A 526 -25.18 -15.68 -2.14
N ASP A 527 -26.40 -15.28 -2.50
CA ASP A 527 -27.46 -16.23 -2.83
C ASP A 527 -28.11 -15.86 -4.16
N ASN A 528 -28.28 -16.91 -4.97
CA ASN A 528 -28.65 -16.89 -6.37
C ASN A 528 -29.89 -16.04 -6.66
N LYS A 529 -29.76 -15.15 -7.65
CA LYS A 529 -30.88 -14.61 -8.41
C LYS A 529 -31.48 -15.72 -9.27
N ASN A 530 -32.73 -16.08 -9.02
CA ASN A 530 -33.84 -16.06 -9.99
C ASN A 530 -35.01 -16.92 -9.49
N ASN A 531 -36.03 -16.28 -8.89
CA ASN A 531 -37.48 -16.56 -9.03
C ASN A 531 -38.36 -16.08 -7.85
N GLU A 532 -37.80 -15.61 -6.73
CA GLU A 532 -38.61 -15.36 -5.51
C GLU A 532 -39.08 -13.92 -5.26
N ILE A 533 -38.68 -12.95 -6.09
CA ILE A 533 -38.85 -11.51 -5.79
C ILE A 533 -40.32 -11.06 -5.73
N LYS A 534 -41.27 -11.82 -6.31
CA LYS A 534 -42.70 -11.49 -6.23
C LYS A 534 -43.46 -12.11 -5.04
N VAL A 535 -42.93 -13.16 -4.40
CA VAL A 535 -43.61 -13.85 -3.28
C VAL A 535 -43.09 -13.38 -1.91
N LYS A 536 -41.77 -13.15 -1.79
CA LYS A 536 -41.11 -12.76 -0.52
C LYS A 536 -41.56 -11.40 0.04
N ASN A 537 -42.03 -10.47 -0.80
CA ASN A 537 -42.48 -9.15 -0.33
C ASN A 537 -43.74 -9.18 0.54
N LYS A 538 -44.58 -10.22 0.46
CA LYS A 538 -45.78 -10.36 1.31
C LYS A 538 -45.50 -11.00 2.67
N GLU A 539 -44.54 -11.93 2.73
CA GLU A 539 -44.13 -12.58 3.98
C GLU A 539 -43.23 -11.66 4.82
N LEU A 540 -42.31 -10.93 4.19
CA LEU A 540 -41.46 -9.92 4.86
C LEU A 540 -42.29 -8.84 5.58
N VAL A 541 -43.41 -8.39 5.01
CA VAL A 541 -44.28 -7.39 5.67
C VAL A 541 -44.99 -7.98 6.91
N LYS A 542 -45.28 -9.29 6.93
CA LYS A 542 -45.82 -9.98 8.12
C LYS A 542 -44.75 -10.19 9.19
N GLU A 543 -43.55 -10.62 8.82
CA GLU A 543 -42.43 -10.80 9.76
C GLU A 543 -41.99 -9.48 10.38
N VAL A 544 -41.90 -8.39 9.61
CA VAL A 544 -41.56 -7.06 10.14
C VAL A 544 -42.59 -6.57 11.16
N LYS A 545 -43.88 -6.89 10.99
CA LYS A 545 -44.91 -6.59 12.00
C LYS A 545 -44.74 -7.42 13.27
N GLN A 546 -44.35 -8.69 13.14
CA GLN A 546 -44.16 -9.59 14.27
C GLN A 546 -42.88 -9.23 15.06
N LEU A 547 -41.80 -8.89 14.36
CA LEU A 547 -40.55 -8.41 14.94
C LEU A 547 -40.71 -7.08 15.68
N LYS A 548 -41.48 -6.11 15.14
CA LYS A 548 -41.81 -4.87 15.87
C LYS A 548 -42.54 -5.15 17.20
N LYS A 549 -43.41 -6.17 17.22
CA LYS A 549 -44.15 -6.57 18.42
C LYS A 549 -43.22 -7.24 19.45
N LEU A 550 -42.33 -8.12 19.02
CA LEU A 550 -41.31 -8.75 19.87
C LEU A 550 -40.32 -7.74 20.45
N ASN A 551 -39.86 -6.79 19.65
CA ASN A 551 -38.91 -5.76 20.06
C ASN A 551 -39.53 -4.83 21.13
N THR A 552 -40.83 -4.54 21.02
CA THR A 552 -41.56 -3.77 22.05
C THR A 552 -41.67 -4.53 23.38
N VAL A 553 -41.79 -5.86 23.35
CA VAL A 553 -41.82 -6.70 24.56
C VAL A 553 -40.43 -6.79 25.20
N GLN A 554 -39.38 -6.95 24.39
CA GLN A 554 -38.00 -6.96 24.86
C GLN A 554 -37.60 -5.62 25.48
N LEU A 555 -37.98 -4.49 24.87
CA LEU A 555 -37.74 -3.17 25.46
C LEU A 555 -38.35 -3.05 26.87
N LYS A 556 -39.58 -3.54 27.06
CA LYS A 556 -40.24 -3.53 28.38
C LYS A 556 -39.53 -4.41 29.41
N GLN A 557 -38.97 -5.56 28.99
CA GLN A 557 -38.16 -6.41 29.88
C GLN A 557 -36.84 -5.74 30.26
N ILE A 558 -36.17 -5.11 29.30
CA ILE A 558 -34.91 -4.38 29.54
C ILE A 558 -35.15 -3.24 30.53
N THR A 559 -36.17 -2.40 30.32
CA THR A 559 -36.50 -1.32 31.27
C THR A 559 -36.87 -1.84 32.66
N LYS A 560 -37.45 -3.04 32.77
CA LYS A 560 -37.73 -3.69 34.06
C LYS A 560 -36.44 -4.14 34.75
N LEU A 561 -35.51 -4.75 34.01
CA LEU A 561 -34.21 -5.19 34.53
C LEU A 561 -33.35 -4.00 34.94
N GLU A 562 -33.36 -2.90 34.19
CA GLU A 562 -32.67 -1.66 34.55
C GLU A 562 -33.16 -1.09 35.89
N LYS A 563 -34.48 -1.07 36.11
CA LYS A 563 -35.06 -0.65 37.40
C LYS A 563 -34.65 -1.59 38.54
N GLN A 564 -34.59 -2.90 38.30
CA GLN A 564 -34.13 -3.87 39.29
C GLN A 564 -32.65 -3.70 39.63
N ASN A 565 -31.80 -3.46 38.62
CA ASN A 565 -30.38 -3.17 38.81
C ASN A 565 -30.16 -1.87 39.57
N LEU A 566 -30.94 -0.82 39.28
CA LEU A 566 -30.86 0.43 40.02
C LEU A 566 -31.23 0.24 41.51
N ALA A 567 -32.22 -0.60 41.79
CA ALA A 567 -32.62 -0.94 43.16
C ALA A 567 -31.55 -1.80 43.88
N LEU A 568 -30.92 -2.74 43.18
CA LEU A 568 -29.80 -3.52 43.70
C LEU A 568 -28.58 -2.63 43.99
N GLY A 569 -28.26 -1.69 43.11
CA GLY A 569 -27.20 -0.71 43.32
C GLY A 569 -27.42 0.12 44.60
N ARG A 570 -28.64 0.61 44.82
CA ARG A 570 -29.00 1.33 46.05
C ARG A 570 -28.87 0.46 47.31
N LYS A 571 -29.24 -0.83 47.24
CA LYS A 571 -29.05 -1.78 48.36
C LYS A 571 -27.57 -2.05 48.62
N TYR A 572 -26.77 -2.21 47.57
CA TYR A 572 -25.33 -2.40 47.67
C TYR A 572 -24.65 -1.19 48.32
N ASP A 573 -25.01 0.02 47.91
CA ASP A 573 -24.48 1.27 48.49
C ASP A 573 -24.86 1.46 49.95
N SER A 574 -26.06 1.01 50.33
CA SER A 574 -26.50 1.01 51.73
C SER A 574 -25.70 0.00 52.58
N LEU A 575 -25.48 -1.21 52.04
CA LEU A 575 -24.69 -2.26 52.69
C LEU A 575 -23.21 -1.90 52.81
N SER A 576 -22.61 -1.31 51.78
CA SER A 576 -21.20 -0.90 51.78
C SER A 576 -20.92 0.20 52.81
N LYS A 577 -21.88 1.10 53.04
CA LYS A 577 -21.80 2.17 54.03
C LYS A 577 -22.14 1.72 55.46
N SER A 578 -22.74 0.54 55.63
CA SER A 578 -23.08 -0.03 56.93
C SER A 578 -21.83 -0.41 57.75
N LYS A 579 -21.99 -0.54 59.08
CA LYS A 579 -20.89 -0.93 59.99
C LYS A 579 -20.31 -2.31 59.64
N MET A 580 -21.16 -3.24 59.17
CA MET A 580 -20.76 -4.57 58.74
C MET A 580 -20.00 -4.53 57.41
N GLY A 581 -20.50 -3.78 56.41
CA GLY A 581 -19.83 -3.61 55.12
C GLY A 581 -18.44 -2.98 55.24
N LYS A 582 -18.29 -1.95 56.09
CA LYS A 582 -16.97 -1.35 56.39
C LYS A 582 -16.00 -2.34 57.02
N MET A 583 -16.48 -3.27 57.86
CA MET A 583 -15.63 -4.35 58.40
C MET A 583 -15.26 -5.37 57.32
N THR A 584 -16.17 -5.72 56.42
CA THR A 584 -15.88 -6.63 55.30
C THR A 584 -14.84 -6.05 54.35
N PHE A 585 -14.92 -4.74 54.03
CA PHE A 585 -13.88 -4.07 53.23
C PHE A 585 -12.52 -4.06 53.93
N LYS A 586 -12.47 -3.78 55.24
CA LYS A 586 -11.22 -3.85 56.00
C LYS A 586 -10.64 -5.27 56.04
N TYR A 587 -11.47 -6.30 56.16
CA TYR A 587 -11.04 -7.70 56.13
C TYR A 587 -10.39 -8.07 54.78
N TRP A 588 -11.01 -7.71 53.65
CA TRP A 588 -10.46 -7.99 52.32
C TRP A 588 -9.19 -7.18 52.01
N ASP A 589 -9.11 -5.93 52.49
CA ASP A 589 -7.89 -5.13 52.36
C ASP A 589 -6.74 -5.70 53.19
N LEU A 590 -7.03 -6.18 54.41
CA LEU A 590 -6.05 -6.88 55.26
C LEU A 590 -5.56 -8.17 54.60
N ARG A 591 -6.48 -8.94 54.01
CA ARG A 591 -6.16 -10.19 53.30
C ARG A 591 -5.28 -9.94 52.08
N LYS A 592 -5.57 -8.89 51.28
CA LYS A 592 -4.72 -8.48 50.14
C LYS A 592 -3.30 -8.09 50.56
N ARG A 593 -3.15 -7.39 51.69
CA ARG A 593 -1.83 -6.98 52.19
C ARG A 593 -1.00 -8.14 52.74
N LEU A 594 -1.65 -9.22 53.15
CA LEU A 594 -1.01 -10.41 53.73
C LEU A 594 -0.78 -11.53 52.69
N ASN A 595 -1.03 -11.29 51.39
CA ASN A 595 -0.86 -12.26 50.29
C ASN A 595 -1.51 -13.65 50.54
N PHE A 596 -2.80 -13.66 50.92
CA PHE A 596 -3.65 -14.87 51.02
C PHE A 596 -4.89 -14.83 50.12
#